data_AF-A0A9W4CHX7-F1
#
_entry.id   AF-A0A9W4CHX7-F1
#
_cell.length_a   1.000
_cell.length_b   1.000
_cell.length_c   1.000
_cell.angle_alpha   90.00
_cell.angle_beta   90.00
_cell.angle_gamma   90.00
#
_symmetry.space_group_name_H-M   'P 1'
#
loop_
_entity.id
_entity.type
_entity.pdbx_description
1 polymer ?
#
loop_
_entity_poly.entity_id
_entity_poly.type
_entity_poly.pdbx_seq_one_letter_code
_entity_poly.pdbx_strand_id
1 'polypeptide(L)'
;MIPGELIVKAGEIELNVGRPTLKVKVANTGDRPIQIGSHYHFYEVNEALKFTREQTKGMRLNIPAGTAVRFEPGDEREIELVTIAGSREIYGFNKLVEGQLENIPSEPSDKKSKKEKDKTKKGKKKK
;
A
#
# COMPACT_ATOMS: atom_id res chain seq x y z
N MET A 1 -5.10 41.58 0.90
CA MET A 1 -4.68 40.55 1.87
C MET A 1 -5.88 39.64 2.10
N ILE A 2 -5.73 38.32 1.95
CA ILE A 2 -6.80 37.35 2.18
C ILE A 2 -6.42 36.52 3.42
N PRO A 3 -7.02 36.80 4.59
CA PRO A 3 -6.79 36.00 5.79
C PRO A 3 -7.17 34.53 5.56
N GLY A 4 -6.23 33.61 5.81
CA GLY A 4 -6.43 32.17 5.64
C GLY A 4 -6.13 31.62 4.25
N GLU A 5 -5.58 32.43 3.34
CA GLU A 5 -5.16 31.94 2.03
C GLU A 5 -4.03 30.90 2.14
N LEU A 6 -4.21 29.76 1.46
CA LEU A 6 -3.20 28.71 1.33
C LEU A 6 -2.48 28.88 -0.01
N ILE A 7 -1.22 29.32 0.04
CA ILE A 7 -0.34 29.38 -1.13
C ILE A 7 0.42 28.06 -1.22
N VAL A 8 -0.09 27.14 -2.03
CA VAL A 8 0.53 25.83 -2.26
C VAL A 8 1.42 25.86 -3.50
N LYS A 9 2.50 25.07 -3.49
CA LYS A 9 3.30 24.85 -4.70
C LYS A 9 2.49 24.04 -5.69
N ALA A 10 2.57 24.40 -6.97
CA ALA A 10 2.06 23.55 -8.04
C ALA A 10 2.82 22.22 -8.07
N GLY A 11 2.10 21.12 -8.29
CA GLY A 11 2.65 19.77 -8.36
C GLY A 11 1.68 18.73 -7.83
N GLU A 12 2.08 17.47 -7.95
CA GLU A 12 1.35 16.31 -7.43
C GLU A 12 2.14 15.65 -6.30
N ILE A 13 1.44 14.96 -5.40
CA ILE A 13 2.03 14.20 -4.31
C ILE A 13 1.78 12.73 -4.60
N GLU A 14 2.85 11.98 -4.86
CA GLU A 14 2.77 10.53 -5.00
C GLU A 14 2.46 9.88 -3.65
N LEU A 15 1.52 8.93 -3.65
CA LEU A 15 1.08 8.22 -2.45
C LEU A 15 1.69 6.82 -2.39
N ASN A 16 1.96 6.35 -1.17
CA ASN A 16 2.37 4.97 -0.87
C ASN A 16 3.60 4.45 -1.65
N VAL A 17 4.52 5.35 -2.01
CA VAL A 17 5.74 5.06 -2.79
C VAL A 17 6.60 3.98 -2.12
N GLY A 18 7.23 3.14 -2.95
CA GLY A 18 8.18 2.12 -2.51
C GLY A 18 7.51 0.89 -1.86
N ARG A 19 6.22 0.69 -2.11
CA ARG A 19 5.47 -0.47 -1.59
C ARG A 19 4.98 -1.33 -2.75
N PRO A 20 5.07 -2.67 -2.63
CA PRO A 20 4.47 -3.56 -3.61
C PRO A 20 2.97 -3.29 -3.80
N THR A 21 2.56 -3.19 -5.06
CA THR A 21 1.16 -3.02 -5.47
C THR A 21 0.65 -4.24 -6.23
N LEU A 22 -0.68 -4.39 -6.28
CA LEU A 22 -1.35 -5.46 -7.01
C LEU A 22 -2.64 -4.90 -7.63
N LYS A 23 -2.86 -5.16 -8.92
CA LYS A 23 -4.12 -4.86 -9.59
C LYS A 23 -5.06 -6.07 -9.53
N VAL A 24 -6.30 -5.86 -9.13
CA VAL A 24 -7.29 -6.93 -8.96
C VAL A 24 -8.62 -6.47 -9.52
N LYS A 25 -9.27 -7.34 -10.32
CA LYS A 25 -10.68 -7.16 -10.71
C LYS A 25 -11.59 -7.65 -9.60
N VAL A 26 -12.53 -6.81 -9.21
CA VAL A 26 -13.46 -7.06 -8.11
C VAL A 26 -14.88 -6.84 -8.62
N ALA A 27 -15.72 -7.85 -8.48
CA ALA A 27 -17.13 -7.80 -8.85
C ALA A 27 -18.02 -7.87 -7.61
N ASN A 28 -19.04 -7.03 -7.53
CA ASN A 28 -20.07 -7.12 -6.49
C ASN A 28 -21.23 -8.01 -6.97
N THR A 29 -21.31 -9.22 -6.43
CA THR A 29 -22.39 -10.16 -6.73
C THR A 29 -23.59 -10.03 -5.77
N GLY A 30 -23.52 -9.11 -4.82
CA GLY A 30 -24.60 -8.83 -3.88
C GLY A 30 -25.70 -7.95 -4.47
N ASP A 31 -26.79 -7.84 -3.73
CA ASP A 31 -27.97 -7.02 -4.03
C ASP A 31 -27.90 -5.60 -3.45
N ARG A 32 -26.83 -5.30 -2.69
CA ARG A 32 -26.62 -4.04 -1.98
C ARG A 32 -25.29 -3.41 -2.35
N PRO A 33 -25.19 -2.07 -2.29
CA PRO A 33 -23.93 -1.39 -2.53
C PRO A 33 -22.93 -1.64 -1.40
N ILE A 34 -21.66 -1.77 -1.76
CA ILE A 34 -20.56 -2.06 -0.83
C ILE A 34 -19.48 -0.99 -1.00
N GLN A 35 -19.05 -0.37 0.10
CA GLN A 35 -18.02 0.66 0.10
C GLN A 35 -16.87 0.26 1.03
N ILE A 36 -15.65 0.29 0.50
CA ILE A 36 -14.43 -0.12 1.20
C ILE A 36 -13.50 1.08 1.37
N GLY A 37 -13.09 1.34 2.61
CA GLY A 37 -12.18 2.44 2.94
C GLY A 37 -10.72 2.14 2.62
N SER A 38 -9.93 3.20 2.48
CA SER A 38 -8.49 3.18 2.13
C SER A 38 -7.62 2.24 2.97
N HIS A 39 -7.94 2.06 4.27
CA HIS A 39 -7.12 1.30 5.24
C HIS A 39 -7.77 0.01 5.72
N TYR A 40 -8.86 -0.42 5.08
CA TYR A 40 -9.45 -1.72 5.38
C TYR A 40 -8.58 -2.85 4.83
N HIS A 41 -8.41 -3.93 5.59
CA HIS A 41 -7.68 -5.11 5.11
C HIS A 41 -8.48 -5.80 4.00
N PHE A 42 -8.00 -5.68 2.76
CA PHE A 42 -8.81 -5.99 1.57
C PHE A 42 -9.22 -7.46 1.48
N TYR A 43 -8.41 -8.37 2.04
CA TYR A 43 -8.73 -9.80 2.16
C TYR A 43 -10.05 -10.07 2.90
N GLU A 44 -10.38 -9.22 3.88
CA GLU A 44 -11.49 -9.41 4.82
C GLU A 44 -12.74 -8.61 4.45
N VAL A 45 -12.78 -8.02 3.25
CA VAL A 45 -13.97 -7.30 2.77
C VAL A 45 -15.15 -8.25 2.58
N ASN A 46 -16.34 -7.67 2.50
CA ASN A 46 -17.61 -8.37 2.34
C ASN A 46 -17.53 -9.54 1.34
N GLU A 47 -18.09 -10.69 1.72
CA GLU A 47 -18.10 -11.94 0.96
C GLU A 47 -18.83 -11.83 -0.38
N ALA A 48 -19.77 -10.90 -0.50
CA ALA A 48 -20.45 -10.59 -1.77
C ALA A 48 -19.52 -9.98 -2.84
N LEU A 49 -18.29 -9.60 -2.48
CA LEU A 49 -17.27 -9.20 -3.44
C LEU A 49 -16.48 -10.43 -3.89
N LYS A 50 -16.50 -10.66 -5.21
CA LYS A 50 -15.82 -11.77 -5.88
C LYS A 50 -14.52 -11.29 -6.50
N PHE A 51 -13.42 -11.89 -6.07
CA PHE A 51 -12.04 -11.67 -6.54
C PHE A 51 -11.11 -12.77 -5.97
N THR A 52 -9.85 -12.79 -6.40
CA THR A 52 -8.84 -13.74 -5.90
C THR A 52 -8.34 -13.32 -4.51
N ARG A 53 -9.01 -13.77 -3.45
CA ARG A 53 -8.73 -13.34 -2.07
C ARG A 53 -7.29 -13.56 -1.62
N GLU A 54 -6.74 -14.76 -1.82
CA GLU A 54 -5.41 -15.12 -1.30
C GLU A 54 -4.29 -14.15 -1.71
N GLN A 55 -4.37 -13.58 -2.92
CA GLN A 55 -3.38 -12.60 -3.41
C GLN A 55 -3.44 -11.25 -2.69
N THR A 56 -4.57 -10.95 -2.03
CA THR A 56 -4.84 -9.66 -1.37
C THR A 56 -4.54 -9.66 0.12
N LYS A 57 -4.06 -10.79 0.66
CA LYS A 57 -3.71 -10.92 2.08
C LYS A 57 -2.59 -9.95 2.45
N GLY A 58 -2.83 -9.13 3.48
CA GLY A 58 -1.91 -8.07 3.90
C GLY A 58 -1.89 -6.84 2.99
N MET A 59 -2.94 -6.63 2.19
CA MET A 59 -3.06 -5.47 1.30
C MET A 59 -4.27 -4.59 1.65
N ARG A 60 -4.20 -3.33 1.25
CA ARG A 60 -5.28 -2.33 1.38
C ARG A 60 -5.39 -1.50 0.09
N LEU A 61 -6.46 -0.73 -0.09
CA LEU A 61 -6.64 0.10 -1.29
C LEU A 61 -5.51 1.14 -1.43
N ASN A 62 -4.96 1.27 -2.65
CA ASN A 62 -3.97 2.29 -3.00
C ASN A 62 -4.64 3.61 -3.40
N ILE A 63 -5.35 4.23 -2.46
CA ILE A 63 -6.10 5.48 -2.66
C ILE A 63 -5.75 6.51 -1.58
N PRO A 64 -6.12 7.79 -1.73
CA PRO A 64 -5.90 8.81 -0.70
C PRO A 64 -6.48 8.39 0.66
N ALA A 65 -5.73 8.63 1.73
CA ALA A 65 -6.15 8.26 3.07
C ALA A 65 -7.49 8.92 3.44
N GLY A 66 -8.38 8.16 4.07
CA GLY A 66 -9.74 8.60 4.42
C GLY A 66 -10.78 8.47 3.30
N THR A 67 -10.37 8.18 2.06
CA THR A 67 -11.31 7.93 0.95
C THR A 67 -11.73 6.46 0.87
N ALA A 68 -12.65 6.15 -0.04
CA ALA A 68 -13.22 4.82 -0.23
C ALA A 68 -13.58 4.54 -1.70
N VAL A 69 -13.63 3.25 -2.05
CA VAL A 69 -14.16 2.76 -3.34
C VAL A 69 -15.52 2.12 -3.10
N ARG A 70 -16.51 2.51 -3.91
CA ARG A 70 -17.91 2.06 -3.81
C ARG A 70 -18.30 1.21 -5.01
N PHE A 71 -18.71 -0.03 -4.78
CA PHE A 71 -19.22 -0.97 -5.78
C PHE A 71 -20.74 -1.05 -5.70
N GLU A 72 -21.42 -0.75 -6.80
CA GLU A 72 -22.88 -0.97 -6.92
C GLU A 72 -23.19 -2.46 -7.13
N PRO A 73 -24.44 -2.92 -6.90
CA PRO A 73 -24.85 -4.28 -7.25
C PRO A 73 -24.58 -4.59 -8.73
N GLY A 74 -23.86 -5.68 -9.01
CA GLY A 74 -23.47 -6.09 -10.36
C GLY A 74 -22.28 -5.34 -10.97
N ASP A 75 -21.70 -4.37 -10.26
CA ASP A 75 -20.52 -3.62 -10.71
C ASP A 75 -19.25 -4.48 -10.68
N GLU A 76 -18.41 -4.35 -11.72
CA GLU A 76 -17.09 -4.98 -11.80
C GLU A 76 -16.05 -3.93 -12.18
N ARG A 77 -15.01 -3.78 -11.35
CA ARG A 77 -13.93 -2.82 -11.61
C ARG A 77 -12.57 -3.36 -11.20
N GLU A 78 -11.56 -2.90 -11.92
CA GLU A 78 -10.17 -3.09 -11.54
C GLU A 78 -9.77 -2.04 -10.49
N ILE A 79 -9.18 -2.50 -9.40
CA ILE A 79 -8.64 -1.67 -8.33
C ILE A 79 -7.16 -1.94 -8.15
N GLU A 80 -6.45 -0.98 -7.56
CA GLU A 80 -5.07 -1.17 -7.13
C GLU A 80 -5.00 -1.28 -5.61
N LEU A 81 -4.28 -2.30 -5.16
CA LEU A 81 -3.98 -2.57 -3.76
C LEU A 81 -2.51 -2.27 -3.49
N VAL A 82 -2.21 -1.90 -2.26
CA VAL A 82 -0.85 -1.70 -1.76
C VAL A 82 -0.66 -2.49 -0.46
N THR A 83 0.55 -3.02 -0.26
CA THR A 83 0.89 -3.75 0.95
C THR A 83 0.79 -2.89 2.22
N ILE A 84 0.25 -3.49 3.28
CA ILE A 84 0.28 -2.94 4.63
C ILE A 84 1.73 -2.96 5.13
N ALA A 85 2.15 -1.85 5.73
CA ALA A 85 3.47 -1.65 6.30
C ALA A 85 3.41 -1.60 7.84
N GLY A 86 4.52 -1.28 8.52
CA GLY A 86 4.60 -1.29 9.98
C GLY A 86 4.90 -2.69 10.53
N SER A 87 4.30 -3.07 11.66
CA SER A 87 4.46 -4.41 12.26
C SER A 87 3.77 -5.52 11.45
N ARG A 88 2.91 -5.15 10.48
CA ARG A 88 2.09 -6.05 9.67
C ARG A 88 1.23 -6.99 10.53
N GLU A 89 0.72 -6.48 11.63
CA GLU A 89 -0.25 -7.15 12.49
C GLU A 89 -1.67 -6.68 12.15
N ILE A 90 -2.59 -7.64 12.02
CA ILE A 90 -3.96 -7.41 11.57
C ILE A 90 -4.90 -7.94 12.65
N TYR A 91 -5.71 -7.05 13.23
CA TYR A 91 -6.70 -7.35 14.26
C TYR A 91 -8.04 -6.70 13.93
N GLY A 92 -9.15 -7.36 14.27
CA GLY A 92 -10.51 -6.84 14.06
C GLY A 92 -11.14 -7.34 12.76
N PHE A 93 -11.34 -6.44 11.80
CA PHE A 93 -11.93 -6.71 10.47
C PHE A 93 -13.03 -7.81 10.47
N ASN A 94 -12.79 -8.96 9.87
CA ASN A 94 -13.67 -10.13 9.90
C ASN A 94 -13.02 -11.32 10.65
N LYS A 95 -12.02 -11.02 11.49
CA LYS A 95 -11.26 -11.95 12.32
C LYS A 95 -10.58 -13.10 11.56
N LEU A 96 -10.30 -12.91 10.27
CA LEU A 96 -9.71 -13.99 9.45
C LEU A 96 -8.19 -14.11 9.62
N VAL A 97 -7.52 -13.07 10.09
CA VAL A 97 -6.07 -13.07 10.33
C VAL A 97 -5.71 -13.04 11.81
N GLU A 98 -6.25 -12.08 12.58
CA GLU A 98 -6.04 -11.95 14.03
C GLU A 98 -4.58 -12.16 14.50
N GLY A 99 -3.63 -11.54 13.82
CA GLY A 99 -2.23 -11.72 14.14
C GLY A 99 -1.25 -11.12 13.15
N GLN A 100 0.01 -11.50 13.33
CA GLN A 100 1.13 -11.04 12.53
C GLN A 100 1.18 -11.78 11.19
N LEU A 101 1.34 -11.01 10.10
CA LEU A 101 1.60 -11.56 8.78
C LEU A 101 3.10 -11.77 8.54
N GLU A 102 3.42 -12.73 7.69
CA GLU A 102 4.79 -12.94 7.21
C GLU A 102 5.33 -11.66 6.54
N ASN A 103 6.61 -11.37 6.81
CA ASN A 103 7.31 -10.24 6.23
C ASN A 103 7.65 -10.54 4.76
N ILE A 104 7.00 -9.81 3.87
CA ILE A 104 7.42 -9.76 2.47
C ILE A 104 8.58 -8.75 2.42
N PRO A 105 9.74 -9.07 1.81
CA PRO A 105 10.79 -8.09 1.61
C PRO A 105 10.23 -6.92 0.79
N SER A 106 10.07 -5.75 1.40
CA SER A 106 9.87 -4.52 0.64
C SER A 106 11.17 -4.26 -0.11
N GLU A 107 11.11 -4.07 -1.43
CA GLU A 107 12.29 -3.64 -2.19
C GLU A 107 12.96 -2.44 -1.51
N PRO A 108 14.29 -2.41 -1.44
CA PRO A 108 14.99 -1.39 -0.69
C PRO A 108 14.77 -0.03 -1.36
N SER A 109 13.98 0.83 -0.71
CA SER A 109 13.99 2.26 -1.00
C SER A 109 15.37 2.82 -0.70
N ASP A 110 16.02 3.34 -1.74
CA ASP A 110 17.40 3.84 -1.77
C ASP A 110 17.81 4.58 -0.49
N LYS A 111 18.64 3.92 0.33
CA LYS A 111 19.45 4.57 1.36
C LYS A 111 20.93 4.36 1.04
N LYS A 112 21.57 5.49 0.70
CA LYS A 112 23.01 5.84 0.80
C LYS A 112 23.83 5.77 -0.50
N SER A 113 23.94 6.92 -1.15
CA SER A 113 25.21 7.41 -1.70
C SER A 113 25.75 8.55 -0.83
N LYS A 114 26.17 8.22 0.39
CA LYS A 114 27.14 9.05 1.14
C LYS A 114 28.15 8.14 1.83
N LYS A 115 29.42 8.37 1.48
CA LYS A 115 30.69 7.86 2.02
C LYS A 115 31.28 6.59 1.42
N GLU A 116 32.13 6.79 0.40
CA GLU A 116 33.38 6.04 0.22
C GLU A 116 34.51 7.09 0.14
N LYS A 117 35.15 7.41 1.26
CA LYS A 117 36.37 6.80 1.83
C LYS A 117 37.64 7.14 1.04
N ASP A 118 38.19 8.29 1.42
CA ASP A 118 39.61 8.46 1.74
C ASP A 118 40.22 7.16 2.32
N LYS A 119 41.15 6.53 1.59
CA LYS A 119 42.14 5.54 2.06
C LYS A 119 43.15 5.20 0.96
N THR A 120 43.95 6.19 0.54
CA THR A 120 45.19 5.92 -0.21
C THR A 120 46.39 6.26 0.68
N LYS A 121 46.79 5.33 1.54
CA LYS A 121 48.14 5.31 2.12
C LYS A 121 48.56 3.89 2.53
N LYS A 122 49.78 3.55 2.10
CA LYS A 122 50.70 2.47 2.53
C LYS A 122 50.60 1.09 1.85
N GLY A 123 51.43 0.91 0.81
CA GLY A 123 52.74 0.26 0.97
C GLY A 123 52.93 -1.19 0.48
N LYS A 124 53.81 -1.37 -0.52
CA LYS A 124 54.76 -2.50 -0.78
C LYS A 124 55.38 -2.23 -2.16
N LYS A 125 56.65 -1.83 -2.36
CA LYS A 125 57.97 -2.40 -2.03
C LYS A 125 58.26 -3.74 -2.73
N LYS A 126 59.35 -3.75 -3.53
CA LYS A 126 60.02 -4.84 -4.30
C LYS A 126 59.34 -5.13 -5.66
N LYS A 127 60.02 -5.19 -6.81
CA LYS A 127 61.43 -5.42 -7.18
C LYS A 127 61.83 -4.44 -8.28
#